data_AF-C0N601-F1
#
_entry.id   AF-C0N601-F1
#
_cell.length_a   1.000
_cell.length_b   1.000
_cell.length_c   1.000
_cell.angle_alpha   90.00
_cell.angle_beta   90.00
_cell.angle_gamma   90.00
#
_symmetry.space_group_name_H-M   'P 1'
#
loop_
_entity.id
_entity.type
_entity.pdbx_description
1 polymer ?
#
loop_
_entity_poly.entity_id
_entity_poly.type
_entity_poly.pdbx_seq_one_letter_code
_entity_poly.pdbx_strand_id
1 'polypeptide(L)'
;MIERDEDTFVALKEMAEDIHLVSRNHNDELIGIEYYNKLSVLSQAELLELEQLWQYKCHTCRKEKLASQWMVVQVFMLISLAIYIAWISGGIAGTISSIVGVVAMIAMIEDKRVRIAKRNLTDARAVHGHLSQFMQSHN
;
A
#
# COMPACT_ATOMS: atom_id res chain seq x y z
N MET A 1 27.48 16.01 -14.46
CA MET A 1 28.28 14.99 -13.76
C MET A 1 27.56 14.76 -12.46
N ILE A 2 26.71 13.73 -12.39
CA ILE A 2 25.99 13.42 -11.14
C ILE A 2 27.01 12.66 -10.29
N GLU A 3 27.43 13.29 -9.21
CA GLU A 3 28.42 12.75 -8.29
C GLU A 3 27.85 11.50 -7.64
N ARG A 4 28.60 10.39 -7.69
CA ARG A 4 28.22 9.14 -7.00
C ARG A 4 28.47 9.36 -5.52
N ASP A 5 27.50 10.00 -4.87
CA ASP A 5 27.49 10.12 -3.43
C ASP A 5 27.14 8.74 -2.86
N GLU A 6 27.99 8.20 -1.99
CA GLU A 6 27.77 6.91 -1.33
C GLU A 6 26.42 6.91 -0.57
N ASP A 7 25.96 8.09 -0.20
CA ASP A 7 24.66 8.39 0.40
C ASP A 7 23.47 8.17 -0.55
N THR A 8 23.69 8.14 -1.87
CA THR A 8 22.61 7.98 -2.86
C THR A 8 21.98 6.59 -2.77
N PHE A 9 22.80 5.54 -2.66
CA PHE A 9 22.28 4.19 -2.49
C PHE A 9 21.58 4.01 -1.14
N VAL A 10 22.15 4.57 -0.07
CA VAL A 10 21.57 4.52 1.28
C VAL A 10 20.18 5.15 1.32
N ALA A 11 20.02 6.33 0.71
CA ALA A 11 18.73 7.01 0.64
C ALA A 11 17.68 6.23 -0.18
N LEU A 12 18.08 5.62 -1.30
CA LEU A 12 17.19 4.80 -2.13
C LEU A 12 16.81 3.49 -1.43
N LYS A 13 17.74 2.90 -0.67
CA LYS A 13 17.53 1.69 0.12
C LYS A 13 16.60 1.94 1.30
N GLU A 14 16.83 2.99 2.08
CA GLU A 14 15.96 3.38 3.21
C GLU A 14 14.52 3.60 2.72
N MET A 15 14.36 4.22 1.56
CA MET A 15 13.06 4.38 0.89
C MET A 15 12.43 3.05 0.46
N ALA A 16 13.22 2.10 -0.04
CA ALA A 16 12.73 0.78 -0.41
C ALA A 16 12.34 -0.05 0.83
N GLU A 17 13.03 0.16 1.95
CA GLU A 17 12.77 -0.49 3.24
C GLU A 17 11.57 0.11 3.99
N ASP A 18 11.25 1.39 3.81
CA ASP A 18 10.07 2.00 4.44
C ASP A 18 8.76 1.50 3.81
N ILE A 19 8.08 0.60 4.51
CA ILE A 19 6.81 -0.02 4.09
C ILE A 19 5.65 1.01 4.12
N HIS A 20 5.77 2.09 4.88
CA HIS A 20 4.70 3.07 5.08
C HIS A 20 4.79 4.22 4.08
N LEU A 21 4.18 4.02 2.91
CA LEU A 21 3.94 5.05 1.91
C LEU A 21 2.84 6.03 2.40
N VAL A 22 3.23 7.01 3.23
CA VAL A 22 2.32 7.80 4.09
C VAL A 22 1.42 8.77 3.29
N SER A 23 1.94 9.47 2.28
CA SER A 23 1.26 10.59 1.62
C SER A 23 1.53 10.62 0.13
N ARG A 24 0.53 11.00 -0.69
CA ARG A 24 0.68 11.09 -2.15
C ARG A 24 1.77 12.08 -2.54
N ASN A 25 1.83 13.23 -1.86
CA ASN A 25 2.85 14.25 -2.14
C ASN A 25 4.24 13.77 -1.72
N HIS A 26 4.33 13.09 -0.57
CA HIS A 26 5.59 12.54 -0.09
C HIS A 26 6.10 11.42 -0.99
N ASN A 27 5.22 10.53 -1.45
CA ASN A 27 5.57 9.46 -2.38
C ASN A 27 5.90 10.00 -3.78
N ASP A 28 5.14 10.97 -4.29
CA ASP A 28 5.39 11.58 -5.61
C ASP A 28 6.72 12.36 -5.62
N GLU A 29 7.10 12.97 -4.48
CA GLU A 29 8.43 13.59 -4.28
C GLU A 29 9.52 12.52 -4.14
N LEU A 30 9.29 11.46 -3.35
CA LEU A 30 10.28 10.38 -3.13
C LEU A 30 10.52 9.50 -4.36
N ILE A 31 9.48 9.23 -5.16
CA ILE A 31 9.49 8.34 -6.33
C ILE A 31 9.55 9.14 -7.65
N GLY A 32 9.70 10.46 -7.55
CA GLY A 32 9.68 11.38 -8.67
C GLY A 32 10.92 11.29 -9.59
N ILE A 33 11.04 12.28 -10.47
CA ILE A 33 12.12 12.38 -11.47
C ILE A 33 13.52 12.28 -10.82
N GLU A 34 13.68 12.82 -9.60
CA GLU A 34 14.94 12.73 -8.86
C GLU A 34 15.33 11.31 -8.45
N TYR A 35 14.35 10.46 -8.10
CA TYR A 35 14.59 9.05 -7.81
C TYR A 35 15.14 8.32 -9.03
N TYR A 36 14.49 8.49 -10.18
CA TYR A 36 14.88 7.82 -11.42
C TYR A 36 16.23 8.33 -11.96
N ASN A 37 16.53 9.62 -11.78
CA ASN A 37 17.83 10.18 -12.16
C ASN A 37 18.99 9.64 -11.31
N LYS A 38 18.72 9.24 -10.06
CA LYS A 38 19.73 8.66 -9.16
C LYS A 38 20.06 7.21 -9.50
N LEU A 39 19.17 6.50 -10.21
CA LEU A 39 19.39 5.11 -10.62
C LEU A 39 20.56 4.93 -11.61
N SER A 40 20.85 5.92 -12.46
CA SER A 40 21.92 5.83 -13.46
C SER A 40 23.33 5.89 -12.88
N VAL A 41 23.45 6.21 -11.59
CA VAL A 41 24.74 6.36 -10.89
C VAL A 41 25.06 5.10 -10.05
N LEU A 42 24.10 4.19 -9.90
CA LEU A 42 24.23 2.94 -9.16
C LEU A 42 24.95 1.87 -9.97
N SER A 43 25.66 0.99 -9.27
CA SER A 43 26.23 -0.22 -9.85
C SER A 43 25.16 -1.30 -10.09
N GLN A 44 25.47 -2.27 -10.95
CA GLN A 44 24.57 -3.37 -11.26
C GLN A 44 24.19 -4.20 -10.01
N ALA A 45 25.11 -4.34 -9.06
CA ALA A 45 24.86 -5.07 -7.81
C ALA A 45 23.85 -4.33 -6.91
N GLU A 46 23.99 -3.01 -6.80
CA GLU A 46 23.07 -2.15 -6.03
C GLU A 46 21.69 -2.09 -6.67
N LEU A 47 21.61 -2.05 -8.01
CA LEU A 47 20.35 -2.09 -8.74
C LEU A 47 19.59 -3.42 -8.50
N LEU A 48 20.31 -4.55 -8.45
CA LEU A 48 19.72 -5.85 -8.13
C LEU A 48 19.20 -5.92 -6.68
N GLU A 49 19.95 -5.38 -5.72
CA GLU A 49 19.50 -5.32 -4.32
C GLU A 49 18.24 -4.45 -4.18
N LEU A 50 18.25 -3.28 -4.84
CA LEU A 50 17.10 -2.38 -4.88
C LEU A 50 15.88 -3.08 -5.51
N GLU A 51 16.07 -3.84 -6.59
CA GLU A 51 14.99 -4.60 -7.22
C GLU A 51 14.36 -5.61 -6.25
N GLN A 52 15.18 -6.36 -5.53
CA GLN A 52 14.70 -7.33 -4.54
C GLN A 52 13.91 -6.66 -3.42
N LEU A 53 14.37 -5.50 -2.92
CA LEU A 53 13.66 -4.72 -1.90
C LEU A 53 12.29 -4.25 -2.42
N TRP A 54 12.21 -3.73 -3.65
CA TRP A 54 10.94 -3.32 -4.24
C TRP A 54 9.99 -4.49 -4.53
N GLN A 55 10.53 -5.65 -4.93
CA GLN A 55 9.73 -6.87 -5.05
C GLN A 55 9.16 -7.32 -3.71
N TYR A 56 9.97 -7.30 -2.66
CA TYR A 56 9.53 -7.60 -1.29
C TYR A 56 8.44 -6.62 -0.84
N LYS A 57 8.64 -5.33 -1.06
CA LYS A 57 7.66 -4.28 -0.75
C LYS A 57 6.34 -4.49 -1.51
N CYS A 58 6.39 -4.83 -2.80
CA CYS A 58 5.21 -5.18 -3.58
C CYS A 58 4.43 -6.37 -2.97
N HIS A 59 5.15 -7.39 -2.50
CA HIS A 59 4.54 -8.55 -1.86
C HIS A 59 3.88 -8.19 -0.53
N THR A 60 4.53 -7.36 0.28
CA THR A 60 4.00 -6.87 1.56
C THR A 60 2.76 -6.00 1.35
N CYS A 61 2.80 -5.02 0.45
CA CYS A 61 1.62 -4.20 0.12
C CYS A 61 0.47 -5.04 -0.44
N ARG A 62 0.76 -6.15 -1.15
CA ARG A 62 -0.27 -7.09 -1.61
C ARG A 62 -0.94 -7.82 -0.45
N LYS A 63 -0.16 -8.27 0.55
CA LYS A 63 -0.69 -8.87 1.78
C LYS A 63 -1.55 -7.88 2.55
N GLU A 64 -1.09 -6.64 2.72
CA GLU A 64 -1.86 -5.59 3.40
C GLU A 64 -3.18 -5.28 2.70
N LYS A 65 -3.17 -5.19 1.36
CA LYS A 65 -4.40 -5.03 0.58
C LYS A 65 -5.38 -6.17 0.84
N LEU A 66 -4.90 -7.42 0.80
CA LEU A 66 -5.75 -8.60 1.03
C LEU A 66 -6.27 -8.63 2.47
N ALA A 67 -5.42 -8.33 3.46
CA ALA A 67 -5.82 -8.25 4.86
C ALA A 67 -6.88 -7.16 5.09
N SER A 68 -6.71 -5.99 4.47
CA SER A 68 -7.69 -4.91 4.54
C SER A 68 -9.01 -5.29 3.88
N GLN A 69 -8.99 -6.00 2.74
CA GLN A 69 -10.21 -6.50 2.10
C GLN A 69 -10.89 -7.60 2.94
N TRP A 70 -10.11 -8.46 3.59
CA TRP A 70 -10.64 -9.53 4.44
C TRP A 70 -11.29 -8.98 5.71
N MET A 71 -10.72 -7.93 6.32
CA MET A 71 -11.31 -7.23 7.46
C MET A 71 -12.73 -6.72 7.14
N VAL A 72 -12.93 -6.14 5.94
CA VAL A 72 -14.25 -5.68 5.48
C VAL A 72 -15.27 -6.82 5.47
N VAL A 73 -14.88 -7.96 4.89
CA VAL A 73 -15.75 -9.14 4.83
C VAL A 73 -16.12 -9.62 6.23
N GLN A 74 -15.15 -9.65 7.16
CA GLN A 74 -15.39 -10.04 8.56
C GLN A 74 -16.39 -9.09 9.25
N VAL A 75 -16.25 -7.78 9.06
CA VAL A 75 -17.19 -6.80 9.64
C VAL A 75 -18.60 -7.00 9.08
N PHE A 76 -18.75 -7.18 7.76
CA PHE A 76 -20.06 -7.47 7.16
C PHE A 76 -20.69 -8.77 7.70
N MET A 77 -19.89 -9.82 7.93
CA MET A 77 -20.39 -11.04 8.56
C MET A 77 -20.88 -10.80 9.99
N LEU A 78 -20.14 -10.05 10.80
CA LEU A 78 -20.51 -9.73 12.18
C LEU A 78 -21.80 -8.91 12.25
N ILE A 79 -21.96 -7.94 11.36
CA ILE A 79 -23.19 -7.14 11.23
C ILE A 79 -24.36 -8.04 10.88
N SER A 80 -24.20 -8.91 9.88
CA SER A 80 -25.25 -9.83 9.44
C SER A 80 -25.68 -10.76 10.57
N LEU A 81 -24.72 -11.26 11.35
CA LEU A 81 -24.97 -12.09 12.53
C LEU A 81 -25.72 -11.30 13.62
N ALA A 82 -25.34 -10.06 13.89
CA ALA A 82 -26.00 -9.21 14.87
C ALA A 82 -27.46 -8.92 14.49
N ILE A 83 -27.73 -8.65 13.21
CA ILE A 83 -29.08 -8.47 12.68
C ILE A 83 -29.90 -9.75 12.86
N TYR A 84 -29.32 -10.91 12.54
CA TYR A 84 -29.97 -12.21 12.72
C TYR A 84 -30.36 -12.48 14.19
N ILE A 85 -29.46 -12.22 15.14
CA ILE A 85 -29.72 -12.37 16.58
C ILE A 85 -30.80 -11.38 17.06
N ALA A 86 -30.76 -10.13 16.58
CA ALA A 86 -31.75 -9.12 16.92
C ALA A 86 -33.15 -9.47 16.39
N TRP A 87 -33.23 -10.05 15.19
CA TRP A 87 -34.48 -10.53 14.59
C TRP A 87 -35.15 -11.61 15.45
N ILE A 88 -34.35 -12.54 15.99
CA ILE A 88 -34.87 -13.63 16.82
C ILE A 88 -35.29 -13.15 18.22
N SER A 89 -34.65 -12.10 18.75
CA SER A 89 -34.72 -11.78 20.19
C SER A 89 -35.65 -10.64 20.61
N GLY A 90 -36.02 -9.65 19.77
CA GLY A 90 -36.65 -8.44 20.37
C GLY A 90 -37.40 -7.42 19.53
N GLY A 91 -37.66 -7.64 18.24
CA GLY A 91 -38.48 -6.73 17.44
C GLY A 91 -37.73 -5.56 16.77
N ILE A 92 -38.36 -5.02 15.72
CA ILE A 92 -37.68 -4.58 14.48
C ILE A 92 -37.31 -3.08 14.46
N ALA A 93 -38.00 -2.22 15.22
CA ALA A 93 -38.02 -0.79 14.90
C ALA A 93 -36.89 0.06 15.53
N GLY A 94 -36.31 -0.34 16.65
CA GLY A 94 -35.28 0.46 17.37
C GLY A 94 -33.84 0.10 17.04
N THR A 95 -33.57 -1.16 16.69
CA THR A 95 -32.22 -1.71 16.51
C THR A 95 -31.62 -1.35 15.14
N ILE A 96 -32.46 -1.14 14.13
CA ILE A 96 -32.01 -0.97 12.73
C ILE A 96 -31.31 0.38 12.51
N SER A 97 -31.80 1.48 13.09
CA SER A 97 -31.20 2.81 12.85
C SER A 97 -29.82 2.98 13.50
N SER A 98 -29.60 2.40 14.69
CA SER A 98 -28.31 2.41 15.38
C SER A 98 -27.27 1.53 14.69
N ILE A 99 -27.69 0.39 14.11
CA ILE A 99 -26.78 -0.51 13.39
C ILE A 99 -26.32 0.16 12.10
N VAL A 100 -27.23 0.72 11.30
CA VAL A 100 -26.90 1.34 10.01
C VAL A 100 -25.84 2.46 10.15
N GLY A 101 -25.93 3.29 11.19
CA GLY A 101 -24.93 4.33 11.45
C GLY A 101 -23.53 3.80 11.76
N VAL A 102 -23.44 2.73 12.56
CA VAL A 102 -22.17 2.07 12.89
C VAL A 102 -21.60 1.36 11.66
N VAL A 103 -22.44 0.69 10.86
CA VAL A 103 -22.03 0.05 9.60
C VAL A 103 -21.46 1.10 8.63
N ALA A 104 -22.14 2.22 8.44
CA ALA A 104 -21.69 3.28 7.54
C ALA A 104 -20.33 3.86 7.98
N MET A 105 -20.13 4.04 9.29
CA MET A 105 -18.86 4.54 9.84
C MET A 105 -17.72 3.53 9.63
N ILE A 106 -17.95 2.25 9.90
CA ILE A 106 -16.93 1.21 9.71
C ILE A 106 -16.60 1.06 8.22
N ALA A 107 -17.61 1.02 7.35
CA ALA A 107 -17.42 0.95 5.90
C ALA A 107 -16.61 2.14 5.37
N MET A 108 -16.80 3.35 5.92
CA MET A 108 -16.03 4.53 5.53
C MET A 108 -14.55 4.44 5.97
N ILE A 109 -14.28 3.93 7.18
CA ILE A 109 -12.91 3.73 7.68
C ILE A 109 -12.20 2.65 6.86
N GLU A 110 -12.91 1.57 6.55
CA GLU A 110 -12.41 0.47 5.74
C GLU A 110 -12.16 0.89 4.29
N ASP A 111 -13.04 1.66 3.66
CA ASP A 111 -12.82 2.18 2.31
C ASP A 111 -11.56 3.04 2.25
N LYS A 112 -11.32 3.89 3.26
CA LYS A 112 -10.06 4.65 3.37
C LYS A 112 -8.84 3.72 3.47
N ARG A 113 -8.88 2.69 4.31
CA ARG A 113 -7.77 1.73 4.49
C ARG A 113 -7.50 0.93 3.21
N VAL A 114 -8.54 0.40 2.58
CA VAL A 114 -8.44 -0.36 1.32
C VAL A 114 -7.91 0.53 0.20
N ARG A 115 -8.35 1.79 0.13
CA ARG A 115 -7.88 2.75 -0.87
C ARG A 115 -6.40 3.07 -0.69
N ILE A 116 -5.94 3.27 0.54
CA ILE A 116 -4.51 3.49 0.84
C ILE A 116 -3.69 2.27 0.45
N ALA A 117 -4.11 1.05 0.87
CA ALA A 117 -3.39 -0.18 0.53
C ALA A 117 -3.33 -0.43 -0.99
N LYS A 118 -4.42 -0.16 -1.72
CA LYS A 118 -4.46 -0.27 -3.19
C LYS A 118 -3.51 0.73 -3.86
N ARG A 119 -3.46 1.96 -3.36
CA ARG A 119 -2.54 3.00 -3.87
C ARG A 119 -1.09 2.58 -3.64
N ASN A 120 -0.72 2.22 -2.42
CA ASN A 120 0.66 1.83 -2.08
C ASN A 120 1.15 0.66 -2.94
N LEU A 121 0.29 -0.32 -3.21
CA LEU A 121 0.60 -1.42 -4.13
C LEU A 121 0.75 -0.97 -5.60
N THR A 122 -0.01 0.04 -6.03
CA THR A 122 0.10 0.58 -7.40
C THR A 122 1.42 1.34 -7.56
N ASP A 123 1.76 2.18 -6.58
CA ASP A 123 3.00 2.96 -6.56
C ASP A 123 4.22 2.02 -6.54
N ALA A 124 4.23 1.04 -5.63
CA ALA A 124 5.33 0.07 -5.54
C ALA A 124 5.53 -0.73 -6.84
N ARG A 125 4.44 -1.09 -7.54
CA ARG A 125 4.51 -1.76 -8.85
C ARG A 125 5.03 -0.85 -9.95
N ALA A 126 4.67 0.43 -9.94
CA ALA A 126 5.16 1.39 -10.91
C ALA A 126 6.69 1.55 -10.77
N VAL A 127 7.20 1.65 -9.53
CA VAL A 127 8.64 1.72 -9.27
C VAL A 127 9.36 0.46 -9.69
N HIS A 128 8.86 -0.71 -9.29
CA HIS A 128 9.46 -2.00 -9.67
C HIS A 128 9.48 -2.16 -11.20
N GLY A 129 8.40 -1.78 -11.89
CA GLY A 129 8.32 -1.80 -13.35
C GLY A 129 9.34 -0.87 -14.02
N HIS A 130 9.46 0.37 -13.53
CA HIS A 130 10.45 1.31 -14.05
C HIS A 130 11.89 0.85 -13.80
N LEU A 131 12.18 0.30 -12.61
CA LEU A 131 13.50 -0.21 -12.26
C LEU A 131 13.88 -1.40 -13.15
N SER A 132 12.94 -2.34 -13.38
CA SER A 132 13.14 -3.48 -14.27
C SER A 132 13.38 -3.05 -15.72
N GLN A 133 12.64 -2.07 -16.22
CA GLN A 133 12.86 -1.49 -17.55
C GLN A 133 14.22 -0.78 -17.66
N PHE A 134 14.60 -0.01 -16.64
CA PHE A 134 15.89 0.67 -16.59
C PHE A 134 17.05 -0.34 -16.68
N MET A 135 17.00 -1.41 -15.87
CA MET A 135 17.99 -2.48 -15.89
C MET A 135 18.05 -3.24 -17.22
N GLN A 136 16.92 -3.40 -17.93
CA GLN A 136 16.89 -4.00 -19.26
C GLN A 136 17.48 -3.09 -20.34
N SER A 137 17.38 -1.76 -20.17
CA SER A 137 17.93 -0.78 -21.12
C SER A 137 19.43 -0.51 -20.96
N HIS A 138 19.99 -0.82 -19.78
CA HIS A 138 21.40 -0.58 -19.43
C HIS A 138 22.28 -1.85 -19.45
N ASN A 139 21.70 -3.00 -19.80
CA ASN A 139 22.43 -4.21 -20.19
C ASN A 139 22.64 -4.23 -21.71
#